data_AF-A0A2T7N4L7-F1
#
_entry.id   AF-A0A2T7N4L7-F1
#
_cell.length_a   1.000
_cell.length_b   1.000
_cell.length_c   1.000
_cell.angle_alpha   90.00
_cell.angle_beta   90.00
_cell.angle_gamma   90.00
#
_symmetry.space_group_name_H-M   'P 1'
#
loop_
_entity.id
_entity.type
_entity.pdbx_description
1 polymer ?
#
loop_
_entity_poly.entity_id
_entity_poly.type
_entity_poly.pdbx_seq_one_letter_code
_entity_poly.pdbx_strand_id
1 'polypeptide(L)'
;MKSALLLLTVILISIYTFSQVEIRREIEEANAELSQIYGFSVKYSLTILKGEGHEQPAAIDDNGIYQIFLYTTSYRSGVARHELAHVYFFEYLRSIGFTPNEIPVWYHELMAEGFQSLHSRTRIPILRVAFYDFTEFDRRYPNKDDQSVFYGAVSSFAGYILERHSYIDLTIVAEEFLEEGDMSAAFSKVFGSSLESMILKWRLIFLLPYSPFLIGVVLFLYLLIGRRDKYWRKFPLDLESLREDEETKNRRAH
;
A
#
# COMPACT_ATOMS: atom_id res chain seq x y z
N MET A 1 6.79 20.13 43.23
CA MET A 1 5.76 20.39 42.20
C MET A 1 6.21 21.37 41.12
N LYS A 2 6.72 22.58 41.45
CA LYS A 2 7.21 23.55 40.44
C LYS A 2 8.33 23.03 39.55
N SER A 3 9.29 22.30 40.12
CA SER A 3 10.43 21.69 39.38
C SER A 3 10.00 20.55 38.47
N ALA A 4 9.02 19.73 38.86
CA ALA A 4 8.47 18.67 38.01
C ALA A 4 7.66 19.23 36.84
N LEU A 5 6.89 20.30 37.08
CA LEU A 5 6.14 20.99 36.02
C LEU A 5 7.10 21.62 35.01
N LEU A 6 8.16 22.28 35.46
CA LEU A 6 9.17 22.91 34.61
C LEU A 6 9.95 21.87 33.77
N LEU A 7 10.26 20.71 34.35
CA LEU A 7 10.90 19.59 33.65
C LEU A 7 9.97 18.99 32.58
N LEU A 8 8.68 18.85 32.89
CA LEU A 8 7.66 18.42 31.94
C LEU A 8 7.52 19.41 30.77
N THR A 9 7.51 20.72 31.05
CA THR A 9 7.44 21.74 30.00
C THR A 9 8.66 21.71 29.11
N VAL A 10 9.87 21.57 29.67
CA VAL A 10 11.11 21.46 28.89
C VAL A 10 11.11 20.21 28.02
N ILE A 11 10.64 19.06 28.54
CA ILE A 11 10.51 17.82 27.77
C ILE A 11 9.48 17.97 26.63
N LEU A 12 8.33 18.58 26.90
CA LEU A 12 7.30 18.79 25.87
C LEU A 12 7.76 19.75 24.78
N ILE A 13 8.49 20.81 25.15
CA ILE A 13 9.09 21.76 24.19
C ILE A 13 10.16 21.04 23.36
N SER A 14 11.04 20.26 23.99
CA SER A 14 12.14 19.59 23.28
C SER A 14 11.63 18.54 22.30
N ILE A 15 10.63 17.73 22.68
CA ILE A 15 9.97 16.76 21.79
C ILE A 15 9.33 17.48 20.58
N TYR A 16 8.63 18.59 20.84
CA TYR A 16 7.99 19.36 19.77
C TYR A 16 9.02 19.95 18.79
N THR A 17 10.08 20.58 19.32
CA THR A 17 11.15 21.13 18.48
C THR A 17 11.89 20.04 17.69
N PHE A 18 12.06 18.86 18.27
CA PHE A 18 12.71 17.73 17.60
C PHE A 18 11.89 17.24 16.40
N SER A 19 10.57 17.10 16.55
CA SER A 19 9.69 16.70 15.44
C SER A 19 9.68 17.69 14.28
N GLN A 20 9.71 19.00 14.55
CA GLN A 20 9.75 20.00 13.49
C GLN A 20 11.09 20.02 12.74
N VAL A 21 12.21 19.82 13.46
CA VAL A 21 13.54 19.74 12.85
C VAL A 21 13.66 18.50 11.96
N GLU A 22 13.13 17.36 12.42
CA GLU A 22 13.10 16.12 11.65
C GLU A 22 12.32 16.28 10.34
N ILE A 23 11.11 16.84 10.41
CA ILE A 23 10.27 17.11 9.22
C ILE A 23 11.00 18.02 8.21
N ARG A 24 11.61 19.11 8.70
CA ARG A 24 12.34 20.05 7.83
C ARG A 24 13.51 19.38 7.13
N ARG A 25 14.32 18.63 7.88
CA ARG A 25 15.44 17.88 7.33
C ARG A 25 14.97 16.88 6.28
N GLU A 26 13.90 16.13 6.57
CA GLU A 26 13.36 15.15 5.63
C GLU A 26 12.89 15.79 4.33
N ILE A 27 12.19 16.94 4.39
CA ILE A 27 11.79 17.71 3.21
C ILE A 27 13.01 18.24 2.45
N GLU A 28 14.03 18.75 3.13
CA GLU A 28 15.24 19.29 2.49
C GLU A 28 16.00 18.19 1.73
N GLU A 29 16.18 17.03 2.36
CA GLU A 29 16.79 15.85 1.74
C GLU A 29 15.97 15.35 0.55
N ALA A 30 14.65 15.22 0.73
CA ALA A 30 13.72 14.81 -0.33
C ALA A 30 13.79 15.76 -1.52
N ASN A 31 13.82 17.07 -1.26
CA ASN A 31 13.87 18.09 -2.29
C ASN A 31 15.17 18.04 -3.09
N ALA A 32 16.31 17.85 -2.41
CA ALA A 32 17.60 17.71 -3.08
C ALA A 32 17.63 16.48 -4.00
N GLU A 33 17.11 15.36 -3.52
CA GLU A 33 17.06 14.10 -4.27
C GLU A 33 16.11 14.19 -5.47
N LEU A 34 14.88 14.68 -5.28
CA LEU A 34 13.91 14.87 -6.36
C LEU A 34 14.39 15.90 -7.37
N SER A 35 15.03 16.99 -6.94
CA SER A 35 15.65 17.96 -7.86
C SER A 35 16.70 17.32 -8.75
N GLN A 36 17.49 16.40 -8.21
CA GLN A 36 18.49 15.66 -8.98
C GLN A 36 17.84 14.69 -9.97
N ILE A 37 16.80 13.96 -9.55
CA ILE A 37 16.08 12.99 -10.38
C ILE A 37 15.39 13.69 -11.56
N TYR A 38 14.65 14.76 -11.29
CA TYR A 38 13.82 15.45 -12.28
C TYR A 38 14.57 16.53 -13.06
N GLY A 39 15.74 16.99 -12.59
CA GLY A 39 16.54 18.01 -13.27
C GLY A 39 16.00 19.44 -13.14
N PHE A 40 14.98 19.68 -12.30
CA PHE A 40 14.46 21.00 -11.97
C PHE A 40 14.14 21.08 -10.47
N SER A 41 13.88 22.28 -9.96
CA SER A 41 13.47 22.48 -8.57
C SER A 41 12.09 23.10 -8.49
N VAL A 42 11.28 22.63 -7.53
CA VAL A 42 9.95 23.19 -7.26
C VAL A 42 10.02 24.25 -6.18
N LYS A 43 9.17 25.27 -6.29
CA LYS A 43 8.96 26.25 -5.22
C LYS A 43 7.85 25.74 -4.32
N TYR A 44 8.16 25.58 -3.04
CA TYR A 44 7.18 25.18 -2.04
C TYR A 44 7.29 26.04 -0.77
N SER A 45 6.17 26.13 -0.05
CA SER A 45 6.05 26.68 1.29
C SER A 45 5.64 25.56 2.24
N LEU A 46 6.46 25.31 3.26
CA LEU A 46 6.20 24.26 4.25
C LEU A 46 5.48 24.85 5.47
N THR A 47 4.26 24.37 5.72
CA THR A 47 3.48 24.69 6.92
C THR A 47 3.41 23.47 7.82
N ILE A 48 4.07 23.55 8.99
CA ILE A 48 4.06 22.48 10.00
C ILE A 48 3.05 22.84 11.09
N LEU A 49 1.98 22.05 11.20
CA LEU A 49 0.89 22.24 12.15
C LEU A 49 0.95 21.19 13.25
N LYS A 50 0.41 21.52 14.43
CA LYS A 50 0.36 20.54 15.53
C LYS A 50 -0.54 19.36 15.17
N GLY A 51 -1.71 19.63 14.59
CA GLY A 51 -2.75 18.64 14.24
C GLY A 51 -3.51 18.11 15.45
N GLU A 52 -4.77 17.73 15.25
CA GLU A 52 -5.62 17.01 16.20
C GLU A 52 -5.42 15.48 16.10
N GLY A 53 -4.69 15.01 15.08
CA GLY A 53 -4.28 13.61 14.90
C GLY A 53 -5.15 12.83 13.91
N HIS A 54 -5.99 13.54 13.14
CA HIS A 54 -6.88 12.97 12.13
C HIS A 54 -6.70 13.61 10.75
N GLU A 55 -5.91 14.67 10.68
CA GLU A 55 -5.65 15.39 9.44
C GLU A 55 -4.66 14.62 8.56
N GLN A 56 -4.94 14.63 7.27
CA GLN A 56 -4.04 14.11 6.26
C GLN A 56 -3.13 15.23 5.76
N PRO A 57 -1.83 14.95 5.61
CA PRO A 57 -0.93 15.79 4.85
C PRO A 57 -1.49 16.12 3.47
N ALA A 58 -1.11 17.27 2.92
CA ALA A 58 -1.53 17.67 1.59
C ALA A 58 -0.55 18.67 0.96
N ALA A 59 -0.45 18.63 -0.36
CA ALA A 59 0.16 19.67 -1.17
C ALA A 59 -0.90 20.39 -2.02
N ILE A 60 -0.99 21.71 -1.89
CA ILE A 60 -1.93 22.55 -2.64
C ILE A 60 -1.14 23.55 -3.47
N ASP A 61 -1.39 23.59 -4.78
CA ASP A 61 -0.82 24.62 -5.65
C ASP A 61 -1.52 25.96 -5.42
N ASP A 62 -0.74 26.99 -5.07
CA ASP A 62 -1.17 28.38 -4.99
C ASP A 62 -0.29 29.23 -5.92
N ASN A 63 -0.77 29.41 -7.16
CA ASN A 63 -0.12 30.24 -8.19
C ASN A 63 1.34 29.86 -8.47
N GLY A 64 1.67 28.56 -8.50
CA GLY A 64 3.02 28.06 -8.77
C GLY A 64 3.93 28.00 -7.54
N ILE A 65 3.38 28.18 -6.34
CA ILE A 65 4.03 27.86 -5.07
C ILE A 65 3.19 26.79 -4.37
N TYR A 66 3.79 25.62 -4.16
CA TYR A 66 3.11 24.52 -3.47
C TYR A 66 3.10 24.74 -1.96
N GLN A 67 1.92 24.81 -1.36
CA GLN A 67 1.76 24.80 0.08
C GLN A 67 1.69 23.36 0.56
N ILE A 68 2.72 22.91 1.28
CA ILE A 68 2.79 21.56 1.86
C ILE A 68 2.41 21.66 3.34
N PHE A 69 1.35 20.96 3.73
CA PHE A 69 0.84 20.91 5.10
C PHE A 69 1.23 19.59 5.75
N LEU A 70 2.05 19.66 6.81
CA LEU A 70 2.46 18.48 7.59
C LEU A 70 2.04 18.63 9.05
N TYR A 71 1.54 17.54 9.65
CA TYR A 71 0.98 17.54 11.00
C TYR A 71 1.89 16.75 11.97
N THR A 72 2.36 17.40 13.05
CA THR A 72 3.31 16.78 13.99
C THR A 72 2.73 15.65 14.84
N THR A 73 1.43 15.69 15.19
CA THR A 73 0.81 14.69 16.08
C THR A 73 0.67 13.31 15.44
N SER A 74 0.54 13.25 14.11
CA SER A 74 0.39 12.01 13.33
C SER A 74 1.57 11.77 12.38
N TYR A 75 2.65 12.55 12.48
CA TYR A 75 3.78 12.48 11.56
C TYR A 75 4.45 11.10 11.61
N ARG A 76 4.63 10.51 10.43
CA ARG A 76 5.45 9.32 10.22
C ARG A 76 6.59 9.71 9.30
N SER A 77 7.79 9.21 9.60
CA SER A 77 8.92 9.36 8.67
C SER A 77 8.53 8.73 7.32
N GLY A 78 8.86 9.42 6.23
CA GLY A 78 8.47 9.10 4.86
C GLY A 78 7.37 10.03 4.33
N VAL A 79 6.52 10.58 5.20
CA VAL A 79 5.36 11.40 4.77
C VAL A 79 5.80 12.65 4.02
N ALA A 80 6.82 13.35 4.50
CA ALA A 80 7.37 14.51 3.81
C ALA A 80 7.86 14.17 2.40
N ARG A 81 8.55 13.03 2.26
CA ARG A 81 9.03 12.51 0.96
C ARG A 81 7.86 12.19 0.02
N HIS A 82 6.83 11.53 0.53
CA HIS A 82 5.63 11.18 -0.20
C HIS A 82 4.92 12.42 -0.77
N GLU A 83 4.60 13.39 0.08
CA GLU A 83 3.92 14.63 -0.36
C GLU A 83 4.75 15.40 -1.38
N LEU A 84 6.07 15.48 -1.18
CA LEU A 84 6.95 16.19 -2.11
C LEU A 84 7.09 15.46 -3.45
N ALA A 85 7.07 14.12 -3.46
CA ALA A 85 7.08 13.35 -4.69
C ALA A 85 5.85 13.61 -5.56
N HIS A 86 4.66 13.77 -4.97
CA HIS A 86 3.48 14.23 -5.70
C HIS A 86 3.72 15.59 -6.37
N VAL A 87 4.25 16.56 -5.63
CA VAL A 87 4.53 17.91 -6.15
C VAL A 87 5.45 17.86 -7.36
N TYR A 88 6.57 17.14 -7.26
CA TYR A 88 7.52 17.01 -8.37
C TYR A 88 6.89 16.31 -9.57
N PHE A 89 6.15 15.24 -9.35
CA PHE A 89 5.50 14.52 -10.44
C PHE A 89 4.45 15.39 -11.13
N PHE A 90 3.65 16.15 -10.39
CA PHE A 90 2.65 17.04 -10.97
C PHE A 90 3.27 18.22 -11.73
N GLU A 91 4.36 18.80 -11.22
CA GLU A 91 5.11 19.82 -11.96
C GLU A 91 5.76 19.26 -13.23
N TYR A 92 6.28 18.04 -13.15
CA TYR A 92 6.82 17.36 -14.31
C TYR A 92 5.76 17.19 -15.40
N LEU A 93 4.58 16.65 -15.06
CA LEU A 93 3.45 16.51 -16.00
C LEU A 93 3.07 17.84 -16.65
N ARG A 94 3.01 18.92 -15.86
CA ARG A 94 2.71 20.27 -16.38
C ARG A 94 3.81 20.78 -17.30
N SER A 95 5.07 20.48 -17.00
CA SER A 95 6.21 20.89 -17.82
C SER A 95 6.20 20.25 -19.21
N ILE A 96 5.65 19.04 -19.33
CA ILE A 96 5.44 18.33 -20.60
C ILE A 96 4.05 18.59 -21.20
N GLY A 97 3.25 19.49 -20.64
CA GLY A 97 2.00 19.98 -21.22
C GLY A 97 0.72 19.24 -20.79
N PHE A 98 0.80 18.38 -19.78
CA PHE A 98 -0.32 17.58 -19.28
C PHE A 98 -0.78 18.01 -17.90
N THR A 99 -2.04 17.72 -17.59
CA THR A 99 -2.65 17.94 -16.28
C THR A 99 -2.53 16.69 -15.41
N PRO A 100 -2.28 16.82 -14.10
CA PRO A 100 -2.22 15.66 -13.21
C PRO A 100 -3.45 14.75 -13.25
N ASN A 101 -4.64 15.30 -13.49
CA ASN A 101 -5.89 14.54 -13.54
C ASN A 101 -6.00 13.58 -14.73
N GLU A 102 -5.09 13.66 -15.69
CA GLU A 102 -5.01 12.72 -16.80
C GLU A 102 -4.37 11.39 -16.39
N ILE A 103 -3.58 11.39 -15.31
CA ILE A 103 -2.97 10.19 -14.75
C ILE A 103 -3.90 9.58 -13.67
N PRO A 104 -4.06 8.24 -13.64
CA PRO A 104 -4.84 7.57 -12.61
C PRO A 104 -4.34 7.85 -11.19
N VAL A 105 -5.26 8.00 -10.24
CA VAL A 105 -4.96 8.23 -8.82
C VAL A 105 -4.02 7.16 -8.27
N TRP A 106 -4.25 5.89 -8.57
CA TRP A 106 -3.35 4.82 -8.10
C TRP A 106 -1.91 4.98 -8.60
N TYR A 107 -1.72 5.61 -9.77
CA TYR A 107 -0.39 5.85 -10.33
C TYR A 107 0.29 7.06 -9.68
N HIS A 108 -0.47 8.08 -9.30
CA HIS A 108 0.05 9.16 -8.44
C HIS A 108 0.64 8.60 -7.15
N GLU A 109 -0.12 7.71 -6.52
CA GLU A 109 0.28 7.05 -5.28
C GLU A 109 1.46 6.11 -5.50
N LEU A 110 1.54 5.45 -6.66
CA LEU A 110 2.69 4.63 -7.03
C LEU A 110 3.98 5.46 -7.09
N MET A 111 3.92 6.66 -7.67
CA MET A 111 5.06 7.59 -7.71
C MET A 111 5.47 8.00 -6.29
N ALA A 112 4.51 8.45 -5.48
CA ALA A 112 4.80 8.95 -4.14
C ALA A 112 5.27 7.86 -3.17
N GLU A 113 4.59 6.71 -3.14
CA GLU A 113 4.99 5.55 -2.35
C GLU A 113 6.31 4.94 -2.84
N GLY A 114 6.56 4.94 -4.15
CA GLY A 114 7.81 4.48 -4.73
C GLY A 114 8.99 5.31 -4.23
N PHE A 115 8.88 6.63 -4.29
CA PHE A 115 9.93 7.52 -3.79
C PHE A 115 10.13 7.37 -2.27
N GLN A 116 9.04 7.33 -1.50
CA GLN A 116 9.08 7.08 -0.06
C GLN A 116 9.80 5.75 0.27
N SER A 117 9.57 4.72 -0.54
CA SER A 117 10.10 3.36 -0.32
C SER A 117 11.60 3.22 -0.59
N LEU A 118 12.23 4.14 -1.34
CA LEU A 118 13.68 4.14 -1.54
C LEU A 118 14.47 4.20 -0.22
N HIS A 119 13.89 4.83 0.80
CA HIS A 119 14.52 5.05 2.10
C HIS A 119 13.82 4.32 3.25
N SER A 120 12.64 3.78 3.00
CA SER A 120 11.80 3.13 3.99
C SER A 120 11.84 1.63 3.77
N ARG A 121 12.48 0.88 4.66
CA ARG A 121 12.36 -0.59 4.66
C ARG A 121 10.92 -0.95 5.03
N THR A 122 10.13 -1.32 4.03
CA THR A 122 8.73 -1.69 4.21
C THR A 122 8.59 -2.85 5.19
N ARG A 123 7.73 -2.66 6.20
CA ARG A 123 7.19 -3.76 7.01
C ARG A 123 6.44 -4.70 6.07
N ILE A 124 6.50 -6.01 6.34
CA ILE A 124 5.74 -7.01 5.59
C ILE A 124 4.26 -6.62 5.63
N PRO A 125 3.65 -6.25 4.48
CA PRO A 125 2.26 -5.83 4.46
C PRO A 125 1.33 -6.98 4.84
N ILE A 126 0.13 -6.66 5.32
CA ILE A 126 -0.91 -7.65 5.62
C ILE A 126 -1.27 -8.45 4.37
N LEU A 127 -1.52 -9.76 4.51
CA LEU A 127 -1.78 -10.68 3.40
C LEU A 127 -2.88 -10.21 2.43
N ARG A 128 -3.88 -9.48 2.93
CA ARG A 128 -4.98 -8.90 2.13
C ARG A 128 -4.47 -8.01 0.99
N VAL A 129 -3.30 -7.37 1.16
CA VAL A 129 -2.65 -6.52 0.15
C VAL A 129 -2.42 -7.27 -1.16
N ALA A 130 -1.98 -8.53 -1.13
CA ALA A 130 -1.69 -9.31 -2.33
C ALA A 130 -2.91 -9.53 -3.22
N PHE A 131 -4.11 -9.48 -2.64
CA PHE A 131 -5.37 -9.73 -3.34
C PHE A 131 -6.15 -8.45 -3.63
N TYR A 132 -5.64 -7.29 -3.19
CA TYR A 132 -6.28 -6.02 -3.41
C TYR A 132 -6.03 -5.54 -4.84
N ASP A 133 -7.07 -5.03 -5.49
CA ASP A 133 -6.99 -4.49 -6.84
C ASP A 133 -6.86 -2.98 -6.79
N PHE A 134 -5.64 -2.49 -6.58
CA PHE A 134 -5.40 -1.06 -6.42
C PHE A 134 -5.49 -0.27 -7.74
N THR A 135 -5.51 -0.92 -8.90
CA THR A 135 -5.55 -0.24 -10.21
C THR A 135 -6.95 0.24 -10.60
N GLU A 136 -8.00 -0.16 -9.85
CA GLU A 136 -9.38 0.31 -10.09
C GLU A 136 -9.57 1.81 -9.75
N PHE A 137 -8.66 2.38 -8.97
CA PHE A 137 -8.73 3.76 -8.48
C PHE A 137 -8.18 4.75 -9.51
N ASP A 138 -8.95 4.97 -10.58
CA ASP A 138 -8.61 5.91 -11.66
C ASP A 138 -8.82 7.37 -11.22
N ARG A 139 -10.04 7.72 -10.76
CA ARG A 139 -10.41 9.12 -10.45
C ARG A 139 -10.77 9.39 -9.00
N ARG A 140 -10.78 8.35 -8.16
CA ARG A 140 -11.27 8.44 -6.78
C ARG A 140 -10.35 7.62 -5.89
N TYR A 141 -10.20 8.09 -4.65
CA TYR A 141 -9.54 7.34 -3.60
C TYR A 141 -10.47 6.27 -3.01
N PRO A 142 -9.91 5.18 -2.44
CA PRO A 142 -10.68 4.20 -1.68
C PRO A 142 -11.33 4.82 -0.44
N ASN A 143 -12.38 4.17 0.04
CA ASN A 143 -13.00 4.49 1.32
C ASN A 143 -11.98 4.34 2.47
N LYS A 144 -12.21 5.09 3.56
CA LYS A 144 -11.30 5.14 4.72
C LYS A 144 -10.90 3.76 5.27
N ASP A 145 -11.82 2.79 5.25
CA ASP A 145 -11.58 1.44 5.76
C ASP A 145 -10.62 0.61 4.90
N ASP A 146 -10.53 0.92 3.60
CA ASP A 146 -9.67 0.20 2.64
C ASP A 146 -8.38 0.96 2.31
N GLN A 147 -8.26 2.24 2.69
CA GLN A 147 -7.05 3.06 2.47
C GLN A 147 -5.78 2.35 2.91
N SER A 148 -5.74 1.77 4.12
CA SER A 148 -4.54 1.08 4.60
C SER A 148 -4.14 -0.12 3.74
N VAL A 149 -5.10 -0.79 3.10
CA VAL A 149 -4.82 -1.93 2.21
C VAL A 149 -4.37 -1.43 0.84
N PHE A 150 -5.01 -0.38 0.33
CA PHE A 150 -4.62 0.30 -0.90
C PHE A 150 -3.19 0.82 -0.85
N TYR A 151 -2.84 1.67 0.13
CA TYR A 151 -1.48 2.20 0.28
C TYR A 151 -0.46 1.07 0.49
N GLY A 152 -0.84 0.03 1.24
CA GLY A 152 0.00 -1.16 1.41
C GLY A 152 0.27 -1.90 0.09
N ALA A 153 -0.72 -1.99 -0.81
CA ALA A 153 -0.59 -2.62 -2.11
C ALA A 153 0.23 -1.78 -3.08
N VAL A 154 -0.06 -0.49 -3.18
CA VAL A 154 0.68 0.45 -4.01
C VAL A 154 2.15 0.51 -3.59
N SER A 155 2.43 0.70 -2.30
CA SER A 155 3.79 0.73 -1.75
C SER A 155 4.54 -0.58 -1.99
N SER A 156 3.89 -1.73 -1.75
CA SER A 156 4.53 -3.03 -2.01
C SER A 156 4.81 -3.28 -3.48
N PHE A 157 3.90 -2.87 -4.36
CA PHE A 157 4.10 -3.00 -5.81
C PHE A 157 5.19 -2.05 -6.31
N ALA A 158 5.22 -0.81 -5.83
CA ALA A 158 6.29 0.15 -6.12
C ALA A 158 7.65 -0.40 -5.69
N GLY A 159 7.76 -0.95 -4.48
CA GLY A 159 8.98 -1.62 -4.02
C GLY A 159 9.42 -2.76 -4.93
N TYR A 160 8.46 -3.59 -5.39
CA TYR A 160 8.74 -4.66 -6.35
C TYR A 160 9.30 -4.14 -7.69
N ILE A 161 8.78 -3.02 -8.21
CA ILE A 161 9.29 -2.39 -9.43
C ILE A 161 10.70 -1.84 -9.19
N LEU A 162 10.88 -1.06 -8.12
CA LEU A 162 12.12 -0.35 -7.83
C LEU A 162 13.29 -1.25 -7.41
N GLU A 163 13.02 -2.49 -7.00
CA GLU A 163 14.05 -3.52 -6.86
C GLU A 163 14.72 -3.91 -8.20
N ARG A 164 14.06 -3.62 -9.33
CA ARG A 164 14.45 -4.10 -10.67
C ARG A 164 14.65 -2.97 -11.67
N HIS A 165 14.06 -1.82 -11.41
CA HIS A 165 14.01 -0.67 -12.30
C HIS A 165 14.34 0.61 -11.53
N SER A 166 14.69 1.66 -12.26
CA SER A 166 14.97 2.95 -11.66
C SER A 166 13.68 3.73 -11.41
N TYR A 167 13.72 4.69 -10.49
CA TYR A 167 12.56 5.55 -10.22
C TYR A 167 12.15 6.39 -11.44
N ILE A 168 13.12 6.81 -12.28
CA ILE A 168 12.84 7.58 -13.49
C ILE A 168 12.07 6.76 -14.53
N ASP A 169 12.20 5.43 -14.54
CA ASP A 169 11.43 4.58 -15.47
C ASP A 169 9.91 4.73 -15.23
N LEU A 170 9.49 5.06 -14.00
CA LEU A 170 8.07 5.34 -13.69
C LEU A 170 7.57 6.65 -14.34
N THR A 171 8.43 7.65 -14.54
CA THR A 171 8.01 8.87 -15.26
C THR A 171 7.84 8.59 -16.74
N ILE A 172 8.70 7.75 -17.32
CA ILE A 172 8.60 7.32 -18.72
C ILE A 172 7.29 6.54 -18.96
N VAL A 173 6.89 5.68 -18.02
CA VAL A 173 5.58 5.00 -18.11
C VAL A 173 4.42 6.00 -18.13
N ALA A 174 4.49 7.07 -17.35
CA ALA A 174 3.45 8.11 -17.37
C ALA A 174 3.39 8.82 -18.73
N GLU A 175 4.54 9.15 -19.32
CA GLU A 175 4.62 9.73 -20.68
C GLU A 175 3.99 8.80 -21.73
N GLU A 176 4.40 7.53 -21.76
CA GLU A 176 3.87 6.52 -22.69
C GLU A 176 2.36 6.33 -22.52
N PHE A 177 1.86 6.37 -21.29
CA PHE A 177 0.43 6.31 -21.02
C PHE A 177 -0.31 7.56 -21.52
N LEU A 178 0.26 8.75 -21.39
CA LEU A 178 -0.36 9.99 -21.88
C LEU A 178 -0.43 10.03 -23.42
N GLU A 179 0.51 9.37 -24.10
CA GLU A 179 0.48 9.24 -25.56
C GLU A 179 -0.54 8.21 -26.05
N GLU A 180 -0.61 7.04 -25.42
CA GLU A 180 -1.40 5.90 -25.92
C GLU A 180 -2.75 5.68 -25.22
N GLY A 181 -2.91 6.18 -24.00
CA GLY A 181 -4.09 5.97 -23.16
C GLY A 181 -4.24 4.56 -22.58
N ASP A 182 -3.23 3.69 -22.74
CA ASP A 182 -3.23 2.31 -22.23
C ASP A 182 -2.03 2.06 -21.31
N MET A 183 -2.33 1.92 -20.01
CA MET A 183 -1.29 1.71 -19.00
C MET A 183 -0.61 0.34 -19.15
N SER A 184 -1.31 -0.67 -19.65
CA SER A 184 -0.72 -1.99 -19.87
C SER A 184 0.28 -1.98 -21.02
N ALA A 185 -0.02 -1.21 -22.07
CA ALA A 185 0.90 -0.95 -23.18
C ALA A 185 2.12 -0.14 -22.72
N ALA A 186 1.91 0.93 -21.96
CA ALA A 186 2.98 1.76 -21.40
C ALA A 186 3.96 0.94 -20.53
N PHE A 187 3.45 0.12 -19.62
CA PHE A 187 4.27 -0.82 -18.83
C PHE A 187 5.01 -1.81 -19.72
N SER A 188 4.37 -2.32 -20.78
CA SER A 188 5.00 -3.25 -21.71
C SER A 188 6.18 -2.62 -22.46
N LYS A 189 6.06 -1.35 -22.87
CA LYS A 189 7.15 -0.63 -23.54
C LYS A 189 8.34 -0.37 -22.63
N VAL A 190 8.09 0.10 -21.40
CA VAL A 190 9.15 0.51 -20.48
C VAL A 190 9.77 -0.68 -19.76
N PHE A 191 8.96 -1.60 -19.25
CA PHE A 191 9.43 -2.73 -18.43
C PHE A 191 9.49 -4.06 -19.17
N GLY A 192 9.06 -4.11 -20.45
CA GLY A 192 9.00 -5.35 -21.22
C GLY A 192 7.91 -6.32 -20.74
N SER A 193 6.98 -5.87 -19.91
CA SER A 193 5.93 -6.69 -19.31
C SER A 193 4.66 -5.85 -19.11
N SER A 194 3.51 -6.40 -19.48
CA SER A 194 2.21 -5.76 -19.26
C SER A 194 1.96 -5.51 -17.77
N LEU A 195 1.11 -4.53 -17.46
CA LEU A 195 0.75 -4.18 -16.08
C LEU A 195 0.20 -5.40 -15.33
N GLU A 196 -0.72 -6.15 -15.94
CA GLU A 196 -1.33 -7.34 -15.35
C GLU A 196 -0.30 -8.44 -15.10
N SER A 197 0.64 -8.62 -16.04
CA SER A 197 1.72 -9.60 -15.87
C SER A 197 2.67 -9.21 -14.74
N MET A 198 3.00 -7.92 -14.61
CA MET A 198 3.82 -7.42 -13.50
C MET A 198 3.10 -7.57 -12.16
N ILE A 199 1.82 -7.23 -12.08
CA ILE A 199 1.02 -7.44 -10.87
C ILE A 199 0.97 -8.92 -10.51
N LEU A 200 0.80 -9.83 -11.47
CA LEU A 200 0.81 -11.27 -11.22
C LEU A 200 2.16 -11.74 -10.66
N LYS A 201 3.28 -11.30 -11.25
CA LYS A 201 4.63 -11.64 -10.78
C LYS A 201 4.89 -11.09 -9.38
N TRP A 202 4.49 -9.84 -9.12
CA TRP A 202 4.54 -9.23 -7.79
C TRP A 202 3.76 -10.06 -6.76
N ARG A 203 2.50 -10.42 -7.06
CA ARG A 203 1.67 -11.24 -6.17
C ARG A 203 2.34 -12.57 -5.83
N LEU A 204 2.93 -13.24 -6.81
CA LEU A 204 3.64 -14.51 -6.59
C LEU A 204 4.84 -14.34 -5.64
N ILE A 205 5.64 -13.28 -5.83
CA ILE A 205 6.80 -12.98 -4.98
C ILE A 205 6.33 -12.60 -3.57
N PHE A 206 5.31 -11.76 -3.47
CA PHE A 206 4.72 -11.33 -2.21
C PHE A 206 4.19 -12.52 -1.39
N LEU A 207 3.55 -13.48 -2.05
CA LEU A 207 2.92 -14.64 -1.41
C LEU A 207 3.92 -15.76 -1.06
N LEU A 208 5.14 -15.74 -1.62
CA LEU A 208 6.14 -16.77 -1.42
C LEU A 208 6.47 -17.05 0.06
N PRO A 209 6.65 -16.03 0.94
CA PRO A 209 6.87 -16.24 2.37
C PRO A 209 5.69 -16.92 3.09
N TYR A 210 4.47 -16.86 2.54
CA TYR A 210 3.26 -17.47 3.10
C TYR A 210 3.04 -18.91 2.62
N SER A 211 3.81 -19.37 1.63
CA SER A 211 3.67 -20.72 1.07
C SER A 211 3.84 -21.87 2.08
N PRO A 212 4.75 -21.81 3.09
CA PRO A 212 4.86 -22.90 4.08
C PRO A 212 3.60 -23.03 4.93
N PHE A 213 2.97 -21.91 5.29
CA PHE A 213 1.71 -21.89 6.02
C PHE A 213 0.59 -22.55 5.20
N LEU A 214 0.48 -22.19 3.91
CA LEU A 214 -0.51 -22.80 3.02
C LEU A 214 -0.32 -24.32 2.89
N ILE A 215 0.92 -24.78 2.69
CA ILE A 215 1.25 -26.21 2.65
C ILE A 215 0.85 -26.90 3.96
N GLY A 216 1.14 -26.29 5.11
CA GLY A 216 0.74 -26.80 6.42
C GLY A 216 -0.77 -26.94 6.58
N VAL A 217 -1.54 -25.94 6.15
CA VAL A 217 -3.02 -25.98 6.17
C VAL A 217 -3.55 -27.08 5.25
N VAL A 218 -3.04 -27.20 4.04
CA VAL A 218 -3.46 -28.25 3.08
C VAL A 218 -3.15 -29.65 3.64
N LEU A 219 -1.95 -29.86 4.19
CA LEU A 219 -1.58 -31.12 4.83
C LEU A 219 -2.47 -31.43 6.04
N PHE A 220 -2.77 -30.43 6.87
CA PHE A 220 -3.66 -30.58 8.01
C PHE A 220 -5.08 -30.97 7.59
N LEU A 221 -5.65 -30.29 6.58
CA LEU A 221 -6.97 -30.60 6.03
C LEU A 221 -6.99 -32.00 5.40
N TYR A 222 -5.95 -32.36 4.64
CA TYR A 222 -5.80 -33.69 4.06
C TYR A 222 -5.78 -34.78 5.15
N LEU A 223 -5.02 -34.58 6.23
CA LEU A 223 -4.99 -35.49 7.37
C LEU A 223 -6.34 -35.56 8.09
N LEU A 224 -7.06 -34.44 8.25
CA LEU A 224 -8.39 -34.43 8.86
C LEU A 224 -9.41 -35.21 8.02
N ILE A 225 -9.43 -35.01 6.70
CA ILE A 225 -10.31 -35.74 5.78
C ILE A 225 -9.98 -37.23 5.80
N GLY A 226 -8.69 -37.59 5.67
CA GLY A 226 -8.25 -38.99 5.74
C GLY A 226 -8.56 -39.66 7.09
N ARG A 227 -8.53 -38.90 8.20
CA ARG A 227 -8.89 -39.39 9.53
C ARG A 227 -10.40 -39.54 9.69
N ARG A 228 -11.20 -38.66 9.08
CA ARG A 228 -12.66 -38.75 9.03
C ARG A 228 -13.08 -40.02 8.27
N ASP A 229 -12.50 -40.31 7.11
CA ASP A 229 -12.76 -41.54 6.35
C ASP A 229 -12.41 -42.82 7.11
N LYS A 230 -11.40 -42.78 7.98
CA LYS A 230 -11.01 -43.90 8.84
C LYS A 230 -11.97 -44.09 10.02
N TYR A 231 -12.62 -43.02 10.49
CA TYR A 231 -13.65 -43.06 11.53
C TYR A 231 -14.99 -43.59 10.99
N TRP A 232 -15.42 -43.16 9.79
CA TRP A 232 -16.67 -43.66 9.18
C TRP A 232 -16.58 -45.13 8.75
N ARG A 233 -15.39 -45.62 8.37
CA ARG A 233 -15.15 -47.05 8.11
C ARG A 233 -15.26 -47.95 9.35
N LYS A 234 -15.26 -47.39 10.57
CA LYS A 234 -15.43 -48.14 11.82
C LYS A 234 -16.88 -48.25 12.28
N PHE A 235 -17.80 -47.53 11.63
CA PHE A 235 -19.23 -47.75 11.79
C PHE A 235 -19.68 -48.56 10.58
N PRO A 236 -19.62 -49.90 10.62
CA PRO A 236 -20.45 -50.66 9.70
C PRO A 236 -21.89 -50.17 9.95
N LEU A 237 -22.49 -49.58 8.92
CA LEU A 237 -23.93 -49.42 8.89
C LEU A 237 -24.49 -50.84 8.93
N ASP A 238 -24.82 -51.29 10.14
CA ASP A 238 -25.51 -52.54 10.34
C ASP A 238 -26.93 -52.35 9.80
N LEU A 239 -27.09 -52.68 8.52
CA LEU A 239 -28.37 -52.63 7.82
C LEU A 239 -29.41 -53.53 8.46
N GLU A 240 -29.01 -54.52 9.26
CA GLU A 240 -29.90 -55.38 10.03
C GLU A 240 -30.54 -54.62 11.20
N SER A 241 -29.77 -53.78 11.90
CA SER A 241 -30.27 -52.90 12.97
C SER A 241 -31.29 -51.85 12.48
N LEU A 242 -31.15 -51.36 11.24
CA LEU A 242 -32.10 -50.45 10.62
C LEU A 242 -33.39 -51.18 10.18
N ARG A 243 -33.31 -52.48 9.88
CA ARG A 243 -34.46 -53.32 9.49
C ARG A 243 -35.28 -53.77 10.69
N GLU A 244 -34.64 -54.07 11.82
CA GLU A 244 -35.33 -54.36 13.08
C GLU A 244 -36.14 -53.14 13.59
N ASP A 245 -35.62 -51.93 13.39
CA ASP A 245 -36.29 -50.68 13.79
C ASP A 245 -37.53 -50.38 12.94
N GLU A 246 -37.55 -50.74 11.65
CA GLU A 246 -38.75 -50.65 10.80
C GLU A 246 -39.80 -51.71 11.14
N GLU A 247 -39.40 -52.96 11.39
CA GLU A 247 -40.34 -54.02 11.80
C GLU A 247 -40.97 -53.75 13.17
N THR A 248 -40.20 -53.20 14.13
CA THR A 248 -40.74 -52.80 15.44
C THR A 248 -41.59 -51.54 15.39
N LYS A 249 -41.29 -50.58 14.49
CA LYS A 249 -42.19 -49.44 14.23
C LYS A 249 -43.53 -49.87 13.63
N ASN A 250 -43.50 -50.75 12.63
CA ASN A 250 -44.72 -51.22 11.96
C ASN A 250 -45.60 -52.11 12.88
N ARG A 251 -45.00 -52.84 13.83
CA ARG A 251 -45.76 -53.60 14.85
C ARG A 251 -46.42 -52.73 15.92
N ARG A 252 -45.99 -51.48 16.13
CA ARG A 252 -46.60 -50.54 17.09
C ARG A 252 -47.68 -49.66 16.45
N ALA A 253 -47.82 -49.70 15.13
CA ALA A 253 -48.78 -48.90 14.36
C ALA A 253 -50.06 -49.68 13.98
N HIS A 254 -50.18 -50.94 14.42
CA HIS A 254 -51.38 -51.79 14.34
C HIS A 254 -51.85 -52.14 15.75
#